data_AF-A0A967T672-F1
#
_entry.id   AF-A0A967T672-F1
#
_cell.length_a   1.000
_cell.length_b   1.000
_cell.length_c   1.000
_cell.angle_alpha   90.00
_cell.angle_beta   90.00
_cell.angle_gamma   90.00
#
_symmetry.space_group_name_H-M   'P 1'
#
loop_
_entity.id
_entity.type
_entity.pdbx_description
1 polymer ?
#
loop_
_entity_poly.entity_id
_entity_poly.type
_entity_poly.pdbx_seq_one_letter_code
_entity_poly.pdbx_strand_id
1 'polypeptide(L)'
;MKGRETGTPSEKKAAEYLADEYEALGLKPVGDNDSYFQNFELNATKSDSIVFELYAKDGTAKERISRSVASKNKTADFARLFGGTDTLSGKIVFAGFGVSDQDRGVAHLEGVDLKNKWVMVFQNTPNVVDGDTLIDPKIDARKRFQMIMRQGAAGILIVPAKEPREFDVIAQKMKGSFGETGRMSLAYRKSGGSSGFSGGYNVIKPGLVVKLLGLKSV
;
A
#
# COMPACT_ATOMS: atom_id res chain seq x y z
N MET A 1 10.94 -10.03 -28.75
CA MET A 1 11.24 -8.58 -28.77
C MET A 1 11.45 -8.10 -27.33
N LYS A 2 12.53 -7.38 -27.02
CA LYS A 2 12.70 -6.73 -25.71
C LYS A 2 11.79 -5.49 -25.66
N GLY A 3 11.14 -5.22 -24.51
CA GLY A 3 10.23 -4.09 -24.36
C GLY A 3 10.94 -2.72 -24.42
N ARG A 4 10.16 -1.63 -24.49
CA ARG A 4 10.63 -0.22 -24.51
C ARG A 4 10.16 0.50 -23.25
N GLU A 5 10.34 -0.13 -22.10
CA GLU A 5 9.92 0.44 -20.83
C GLU A 5 10.75 1.69 -20.51
N THR A 6 10.12 2.71 -19.96
CA THR A 6 10.72 4.00 -19.66
C THR A 6 11.99 3.84 -18.80
N GLY A 7 13.07 4.53 -19.17
CA GLY A 7 14.32 4.51 -18.42
C GLY A 7 15.13 3.21 -18.58
N THR A 8 14.79 2.35 -19.54
CA THR A 8 15.55 1.14 -19.85
C THR A 8 16.51 1.36 -21.03
N PRO A 9 17.62 0.60 -21.13
CA PRO A 9 18.51 0.69 -22.29
C PRO A 9 17.83 0.39 -23.63
N SER A 10 16.74 -0.39 -23.63
CA SER A 10 15.98 -0.72 -24.84
C SER A 10 15.10 0.44 -25.31
N GLU A 11 14.67 1.31 -24.42
CA GLU A 11 13.97 2.55 -24.78
C GLU A 11 14.94 3.53 -25.46
N LYS A 12 16.15 3.71 -24.92
CA LYS A 12 17.19 4.52 -25.57
C LYS A 12 17.49 4.08 -27.01
N LYS A 13 17.67 2.77 -27.24
CA LYS A 13 17.89 2.23 -28.60
C LYS A 13 16.73 2.49 -29.55
N ALA A 14 15.49 2.45 -29.04
CA ALA A 14 14.32 2.75 -29.84
C ALA A 14 14.25 4.25 -30.19
N ALA A 15 14.64 5.12 -29.27
CA ALA A 15 14.73 6.56 -29.53
C ALA A 15 15.81 6.88 -30.56
N GLU A 16 17.00 6.26 -30.45
CA GLU A 16 18.09 6.38 -31.43
C GLU A 16 17.63 5.92 -32.83
N TYR A 17 16.98 4.76 -32.93
CA TYR A 17 16.44 4.26 -34.20
C TYR A 17 15.44 5.26 -34.85
N LEU A 18 14.57 5.87 -34.06
CA LEU A 18 13.63 6.87 -34.58
C LEU A 18 14.32 8.16 -35.03
N ALA A 19 15.37 8.59 -34.34
CA ALA A 19 16.17 9.74 -34.73
C ALA A 19 16.87 9.50 -36.09
N ASP A 20 17.45 8.32 -36.28
CA ASP A 20 18.10 7.92 -37.55
C ASP A 20 17.10 7.93 -38.72
N GLU A 21 15.88 7.41 -38.51
CA GLU A 21 14.82 7.43 -39.52
C GLU A 21 14.34 8.86 -39.83
N TYR A 22 14.24 9.73 -38.82
CA TYR A 22 13.88 11.15 -39.02
C TYR A 22 14.94 11.90 -39.81
N GLU A 23 16.22 11.63 -39.56
CA GLU A 23 17.33 12.17 -40.33
C GLU A 23 17.29 11.68 -41.77
N ALA A 24 17.08 10.38 -42.01
CA ALA A 24 16.97 9.81 -43.34
C ALA A 24 15.80 10.41 -44.16
N LEU A 25 14.73 10.83 -43.49
CA LEU A 25 13.58 11.52 -44.10
C LEU A 25 13.83 13.03 -44.35
N GLY A 26 14.96 13.58 -43.91
CA GLY A 26 15.30 15.00 -44.06
C GLY A 26 14.50 15.93 -43.15
N LEU A 27 13.95 15.41 -42.04
CA LEU A 27 13.28 16.24 -41.04
C LEU A 27 14.31 17.10 -40.31
N LYS A 28 13.92 18.31 -39.93
CA LYS A 28 14.78 19.18 -39.12
C LYS A 28 14.61 18.81 -37.64
N PRO A 29 15.71 18.67 -36.88
CA PRO A 29 15.62 18.48 -35.43
C PRO A 29 15.06 19.74 -34.74
N VAL A 30 14.25 19.55 -33.71
CA VAL A 30 13.58 20.63 -32.94
C VAL A 30 13.58 20.36 -31.43
N GLY A 31 14.30 19.33 -31.00
CA GLY A 31 14.49 18.97 -29.60
C GLY A 31 15.58 19.79 -28.93
N ASP A 32 16.06 19.29 -27.79
CA ASP A 32 17.07 19.98 -27.00
C ASP A 32 18.36 20.16 -27.81
N ASN A 33 18.93 21.36 -27.77
CA ASN A 33 20.16 21.74 -28.49
C ASN A 33 20.10 21.38 -29.99
N ASP A 34 18.96 21.63 -30.64
CA ASP A 34 18.73 21.33 -32.06
C ASP A 34 18.96 19.84 -32.40
N SER A 35 18.57 18.93 -31.49
CA SER A 35 18.60 17.47 -31.70
C SER A 35 17.21 16.89 -31.97
N TYR A 36 17.12 15.58 -32.25
CA TYR A 36 15.84 14.87 -32.33
C TYR A 36 15.29 14.45 -30.96
N PHE A 37 16.01 14.76 -29.88
CA PHE A 37 15.72 14.27 -28.54
C PHE A 37 15.14 15.37 -27.65
N GLN A 38 14.14 15.00 -26.86
CA GLN A 38 13.63 15.81 -25.77
C GLN A 38 13.88 15.09 -24.45
N ASN A 39 14.73 15.66 -23.62
CA ASN A 39 15.12 15.07 -22.35
C ASN A 39 14.19 15.55 -21.24
N PHE A 40 13.79 14.61 -20.38
CA PHE A 40 13.01 14.92 -19.18
C PHE A 40 13.58 14.19 -17.98
N GLU A 41 13.60 14.89 -16.86
CA GLU A 41 13.92 14.27 -15.58
C GLU A 41 12.73 13.47 -15.05
N LEU A 42 13.02 12.24 -14.61
CA LEU A 42 12.04 11.34 -14.02
C LEU A 42 12.36 11.11 -12.54
N ASN A 43 11.35 11.28 -11.71
CA ASN A 43 11.37 10.86 -10.31
C ASN A 43 10.79 9.45 -10.19
N ALA A 44 11.53 8.56 -9.55
CA ALA A 44 11.06 7.24 -9.16
C ALA A 44 11.19 7.05 -7.64
N THR A 45 10.35 6.21 -7.07
CA THR A 45 10.48 5.80 -5.67
C THR A 45 11.07 4.41 -5.60
N LYS A 46 12.12 4.25 -4.81
CA LYS A 46 12.71 2.97 -4.46
C LYS A 46 12.63 2.81 -2.94
N SER A 47 12.18 1.65 -2.49
CA SER A 47 12.16 1.32 -1.06
C SER A 47 13.20 0.25 -0.80
N ASP A 48 14.13 0.52 0.11
CA ASP A 48 15.13 -0.46 0.54
C ASP A 48 14.64 -1.29 1.73
N SER A 49 13.92 -0.64 2.64
CA SER A 49 13.27 -1.29 3.78
C SER A 49 12.08 -0.51 4.29
N ILE A 50 11.22 -1.17 5.07
CA ILE A 50 10.17 -0.56 5.89
C ILE A 50 10.35 -1.06 7.32
N VAL A 51 10.31 -0.15 8.28
CA VAL A 51 10.39 -0.45 9.71
C VAL A 51 8.99 -0.36 10.31
N PHE A 52 8.59 -1.38 11.05
CA PHE A 52 7.35 -1.41 11.83
C PHE A 52 7.70 -1.45 13.31
N GLU A 53 7.13 -0.54 14.09
CA GLU A 53 7.30 -0.46 15.53
C GLU A 53 5.94 -0.45 16.22
N LEU A 54 5.78 -1.31 17.21
CA LEU A 54 4.61 -1.36 18.07
C LEU A 54 4.99 -0.94 19.48
N TYR A 55 4.11 -0.16 20.09
CA TYR A 55 4.29 0.36 21.44
C TYR A 55 3.12 -0.06 22.32
N ALA A 56 3.40 -0.30 23.61
CA ALA A 56 2.36 -0.56 24.60
C ALA A 56 1.42 0.65 24.71
N LYS A 57 0.14 0.36 24.95
CA LYS A 57 -0.91 1.38 25.12
C LYS A 57 -0.73 2.17 26.42
N ASP A 58 -0.36 1.47 27.49
CA ASP A 58 -0.43 1.96 28.87
C ASP A 58 0.96 1.82 29.52
N GLY A 59 1.76 2.86 29.38
CA GLY A 59 3.05 3.03 30.05
C GLY A 59 3.40 4.52 30.06
N THR A 60 3.96 5.02 31.16
CA THR A 60 4.44 6.41 31.28
C THR A 60 5.56 6.73 30.28
N ALA A 61 6.20 5.70 29.72
CA ALA A 61 7.05 5.76 28.55
C ALA A 61 6.46 4.90 27.41
N LYS A 62 6.66 5.31 26.15
CA LYS A 62 6.37 4.50 24.96
C LYS A 62 7.27 3.26 24.94
N GLU A 63 6.95 2.24 25.72
CA GLU A 63 7.67 0.97 25.69
C GLU A 63 7.42 0.29 24.35
N ARG A 64 8.48 0.02 23.59
CA ARG A 64 8.39 -0.66 22.30
C ARG A 64 8.28 -2.17 22.54
N ILE A 65 7.11 -2.73 22.26
CA ILE A 65 6.79 -4.15 22.46
C ILE A 65 7.12 -5.02 21.24
N SER A 66 7.25 -4.42 20.06
CA SER A 66 7.75 -5.13 18.87
C SER A 66 8.46 -4.17 17.91
N ARG A 67 9.47 -4.70 17.23
CA ARG A 67 10.13 -4.07 16.09
C ARG A 67 10.42 -5.12 15.03
N SER A 68 9.91 -4.92 13.84
CA SER A 68 10.24 -5.76 12.68
C SER A 68 10.58 -4.89 11.46
N VAL A 69 11.42 -5.43 10.58
CA VAL A 69 11.93 -4.71 9.40
C VAL A 69 11.73 -5.61 8.19
N ALA A 70 11.01 -5.08 7.19
CA ALA A 70 10.87 -5.71 5.89
C ALA A 70 11.90 -5.11 4.94
N SER A 71 12.62 -5.96 4.21
CA SER A 71 13.62 -5.55 3.22
C SER A 71 13.78 -6.64 2.16
N LYS A 72 14.67 -6.44 1.17
CA LYS A 72 14.96 -7.43 0.13
C LYS A 72 15.37 -8.81 0.66
N ASN A 73 15.93 -8.86 1.87
CA ASN A 73 16.46 -10.10 2.47
C ASN A 73 15.58 -10.65 3.60
N LYS A 74 14.60 -9.89 4.11
CA LYS A 74 13.88 -10.22 5.34
C LYS A 74 12.41 -9.81 5.29
N THR A 75 11.53 -10.65 5.84
CA THR A 75 10.11 -10.32 6.07
C THR A 75 9.91 -9.73 7.47
N ALA A 76 8.80 -9.00 7.66
CA ALA A 76 8.41 -8.42 8.94
C ALA A 76 7.12 -9.05 9.48
N ASP A 77 6.64 -8.58 10.63
CA ASP A 77 5.32 -8.96 11.17
C ASP A 77 4.15 -8.27 10.46
N PHE A 78 4.48 -7.37 9.52
CA PHE A 78 3.54 -6.65 8.67
C PHE A 78 4.02 -6.70 7.22
N ALA A 79 3.09 -6.66 6.28
CA ALA A 79 3.37 -6.53 4.86
C ALA A 79 2.58 -5.35 4.27
N ARG A 80 3.29 -4.33 3.75
CA ARG A 80 2.66 -3.16 3.11
C ARG A 80 2.15 -3.55 1.73
N LEU A 81 0.83 -3.56 1.53
CA LEU A 81 0.20 -3.75 0.22
C LEU A 81 0.25 -2.46 -0.61
N PHE A 82 -0.13 -1.36 0.01
CA PHE A 82 -0.19 -0.03 -0.61
C PHE A 82 0.16 1.02 0.44
N GLY A 83 0.85 2.07 0.04
CA GLY A 83 1.08 3.23 0.90
C GLY A 83 2.11 4.19 0.35
N GLY A 84 2.14 5.39 0.92
CA GLY A 84 3.09 6.44 0.59
C GLY A 84 4.50 6.19 1.14
N THR A 85 5.33 7.21 1.00
CA THR A 85 6.70 7.26 1.56
C THR A 85 6.74 7.87 2.97
N ASP A 86 5.64 8.46 3.41
CA ASP A 86 5.56 9.13 4.70
C ASP A 86 5.61 8.14 5.85
N THR A 87 6.20 8.56 6.97
CA THR A 87 6.14 7.80 8.22
C THR A 87 4.79 8.02 8.88
N LEU A 88 4.08 6.93 9.15
CA LEU A 88 2.74 6.95 9.73
C LEU A 88 2.77 6.41 11.16
N SER A 89 2.06 7.09 12.05
CA SER A 89 1.89 6.67 13.43
C SER A 89 0.47 6.94 13.90
N GLY A 90 -0.04 6.12 14.82
CA GLY A 90 -1.40 6.23 15.31
C GLY A 90 -1.74 5.11 16.28
N LYS A 91 -2.75 5.33 17.11
CA LYS A 91 -3.29 4.27 17.96
C LYS A 91 -3.93 3.19 17.08
N ILE A 92 -3.85 1.94 17.51
CA ILE A 92 -4.56 0.84 16.84
C ILE A 92 -5.96 0.74 17.43
N VAL A 93 -6.98 0.64 16.57
CA VAL A 93 -8.37 0.38 16.96
C VAL A 93 -8.88 -0.83 16.19
N PHE A 94 -9.44 -1.81 16.89
CA PHE A 94 -10.05 -2.97 16.27
C PHE A 94 -11.51 -2.69 15.94
N ALA A 95 -11.88 -2.87 14.67
CA ALA A 95 -13.22 -2.55 14.15
C ALA A 95 -13.94 -3.78 13.56
N GLY A 96 -13.53 -5.00 13.95
CA GLY A 96 -14.14 -6.24 13.47
C GLY A 96 -14.10 -6.36 11.94
N PHE A 97 -15.26 -6.43 11.30
CA PHE A 97 -15.34 -6.42 9.83
C PHE A 97 -15.30 -5.01 9.22
N GLY A 98 -15.39 -3.92 9.99
CA GLY A 98 -15.35 -2.56 9.47
C GLY A 98 -16.46 -2.26 8.44
N VAL A 99 -17.66 -2.77 8.72
CA VAL A 99 -18.84 -2.65 7.86
C VAL A 99 -19.77 -1.58 8.43
N SER A 100 -20.35 -0.78 7.54
CA SER A 100 -21.52 0.04 7.83
C SER A 100 -22.54 -0.23 6.73
N ASP A 101 -23.62 -0.92 7.10
CA ASP A 101 -24.76 -1.32 6.28
C ASP A 101 -26.03 -0.94 7.06
N GLN A 102 -26.47 0.30 6.85
CA GLN A 102 -27.60 0.88 7.58
C GLN A 102 -28.92 0.17 7.24
N ASP A 103 -29.09 -0.28 5.99
CA ASP A 103 -30.29 -0.98 5.53
C ASP A 103 -30.49 -2.33 6.26
N ARG A 104 -29.41 -2.91 6.77
CA ARG A 104 -29.41 -4.15 7.56
C ARG A 104 -29.07 -3.96 9.04
N GLY A 105 -28.98 -2.71 9.51
CA GLY A 105 -28.68 -2.38 10.90
C GLY A 105 -27.27 -2.75 11.37
N VAL A 106 -26.31 -2.94 10.45
CA VAL A 106 -24.91 -3.28 10.80
C VAL A 106 -24.07 -2.01 10.84
N ALA A 107 -23.55 -1.66 12.02
CA ALA A 107 -22.81 -0.41 12.21
C ALA A 107 -21.50 -0.60 13.00
N HIS A 108 -20.57 -1.44 12.52
CA HIS A 108 -19.31 -1.74 13.21
C HIS A 108 -18.37 -0.54 13.43
N LEU A 109 -18.63 0.58 12.75
CA LEU A 109 -17.83 1.81 12.85
C LEU A 109 -18.53 2.91 13.67
N GLU A 110 -19.75 2.70 14.12
CA GLU A 110 -20.50 3.71 14.88
C GLU A 110 -19.87 3.97 16.25
N GLY A 111 -19.69 5.25 16.59
CA GLY A 111 -19.03 5.67 17.83
C GLY A 111 -17.52 5.42 17.89
N VAL A 112 -16.91 4.86 16.83
CA VAL A 112 -15.47 4.59 16.77
C VAL A 112 -14.74 5.78 16.16
N ASP A 113 -13.94 6.51 16.96
CA ASP A 113 -13.07 7.55 16.44
C ASP A 113 -11.92 6.92 15.64
N LEU A 114 -11.90 7.11 14.32
CA LEU A 114 -10.88 6.59 13.40
C LEU A 114 -9.78 7.60 13.07
N LYS A 115 -9.95 8.87 13.44
CA LYS A 115 -9.08 9.95 12.95
C LYS A 115 -7.63 9.76 13.41
N ASN A 116 -6.69 9.72 12.47
CA ASN A 116 -5.27 9.48 12.68
C ASN A 116 -4.95 8.13 13.36
N LYS A 117 -5.85 7.14 13.25
CA LYS A 117 -5.66 5.81 13.84
C LYS A 117 -5.37 4.75 12.78
N TRP A 118 -4.71 3.69 13.22
CA TRP A 118 -4.57 2.45 12.46
C TRP A 118 -5.77 1.56 12.76
N VAL A 119 -6.62 1.34 11.77
CA VAL A 119 -7.88 0.60 11.95
C VAL A 119 -7.66 -0.85 11.57
N MET A 120 -7.77 -1.75 12.53
CA MET A 120 -7.61 -3.19 12.34
C MET A 120 -8.95 -3.85 12.00
N VAL A 121 -9.00 -4.54 10.86
CA VAL A 121 -10.21 -5.18 10.33
C VAL A 121 -9.93 -6.54 9.70
N PHE A 122 -10.91 -7.42 9.71
CA PHE A 122 -10.86 -8.67 8.95
C PHE A 122 -10.96 -8.42 7.44
N GLN A 123 -10.11 -9.11 6.67
CA GLN A 123 -10.04 -9.02 5.22
C GLN A 123 -11.35 -9.42 4.56
N ASN A 124 -11.98 -10.50 5.02
CA ASN A 124 -13.23 -11.01 4.48
C ASN A 124 -14.37 -10.76 5.45
N THR A 125 -15.57 -10.58 4.89
CA THR A 125 -16.81 -10.41 5.65
C THR A 125 -17.75 -11.56 5.29
N PRO A 126 -18.33 -12.27 6.28
CA PRO A 126 -19.38 -13.23 6.02
C PRO A 126 -20.66 -12.49 5.65
N ASN A 127 -20.90 -12.30 4.36
CA ASN A 127 -22.08 -11.57 3.87
C ASN A 127 -23.35 -12.43 3.95
N VAL A 128 -23.20 -13.75 3.83
CA VAL A 128 -24.27 -14.75 3.96
C VAL A 128 -23.85 -15.78 4.99
N VAL A 129 -24.73 -16.05 5.96
CA VAL A 129 -24.56 -17.08 6.99
C VAL A 129 -25.85 -17.89 7.04
N ASP A 130 -25.75 -19.21 6.90
CA ASP A 130 -26.90 -20.13 6.93
C ASP A 130 -28.04 -19.79 5.95
N GLY A 131 -27.71 -19.15 4.83
CA GLY A 131 -28.68 -18.71 3.81
C GLY A 131 -29.19 -17.27 3.99
N ASP A 132 -28.98 -16.68 5.17
CA ASP A 132 -29.39 -15.31 5.47
C ASP A 132 -28.32 -14.30 5.09
N THR A 133 -28.71 -13.25 4.35
CA THR A 133 -27.82 -12.16 3.97
C THR A 133 -27.73 -11.14 5.11
N LEU A 134 -26.69 -11.27 5.94
CA LEU A 134 -26.45 -10.40 7.09
C LEU A 134 -25.87 -9.03 6.69
N ILE A 135 -25.07 -9.00 5.62
CA ILE A 135 -24.42 -7.79 5.11
C ILE A 135 -24.60 -7.78 3.59
N ASP A 136 -24.93 -6.63 3.01
CA ASP A 136 -25.03 -6.48 1.55
C ASP A 136 -23.75 -7.01 0.88
N PRO A 137 -23.83 -8.07 0.03
CA PRO A 137 -22.68 -8.62 -0.65
C PRO A 137 -21.94 -7.62 -1.54
N LYS A 138 -22.59 -6.51 -1.89
CA LYS A 138 -21.97 -5.40 -2.62
C LYS A 138 -21.02 -4.57 -1.76
N ILE A 139 -21.03 -4.71 -0.43
CA ILE A 139 -20.09 -4.08 0.51
C ILE A 139 -18.84 -4.94 0.61
N ASP A 140 -18.01 -4.88 -0.43
CA ASP A 140 -16.75 -5.61 -0.51
C ASP A 140 -15.63 -4.97 0.33
N ALA A 141 -14.47 -5.63 0.38
CA ALA A 141 -13.29 -5.10 1.08
C ALA A 141 -12.89 -3.70 0.60
N ARG A 142 -13.01 -3.42 -0.71
CA ARG A 142 -12.65 -2.11 -1.28
C ARG A 142 -13.54 -1.00 -0.74
N LYS A 143 -14.87 -1.19 -0.73
CA LYS A 143 -15.80 -0.20 -0.20
C LYS A 143 -15.58 0.04 1.29
N ARG A 144 -15.46 -1.03 2.09
CA ARG A 144 -15.19 -0.93 3.53
C ARG A 144 -13.93 -0.12 3.81
N PHE A 145 -12.85 -0.46 3.13
CA PHE A 145 -11.57 0.21 3.32
C PHE A 145 -11.60 1.67 2.87
N GLN A 146 -12.29 1.99 1.77
CA GLN A 146 -12.49 3.38 1.35
C GLN A 146 -13.28 4.18 2.38
N MET A 147 -14.33 3.60 2.97
CA MET A 147 -15.11 4.25 4.03
C MET A 147 -14.25 4.54 5.26
N ILE A 148 -13.45 3.57 5.71
CA ILE A 148 -12.52 3.74 6.85
C ILE A 148 -11.52 4.87 6.58
N MET A 149 -10.89 4.90 5.40
CA MET A 149 -9.95 5.97 5.05
C MET A 149 -10.63 7.34 4.94
N ARG A 150 -11.87 7.41 4.42
CA ARG A 150 -12.65 8.66 4.33
C ARG A 150 -12.99 9.27 5.68
N GLN A 151 -13.06 8.45 6.74
CA GLN A 151 -13.25 8.92 8.12
C GLN A 151 -11.95 9.41 8.77
N GLY A 152 -10.84 9.48 8.02
CA GLY A 152 -9.59 10.06 8.48
C GLY A 152 -8.62 9.08 9.15
N ALA A 153 -8.79 7.77 8.92
CA ALA A 153 -7.82 6.78 9.37
C ALA A 153 -6.41 7.08 8.82
N ALA A 154 -5.38 6.89 9.65
CA ALA A 154 -3.98 6.95 9.21
C ALA A 154 -3.64 5.75 8.32
N GLY A 155 -4.29 4.61 8.56
CA GLY A 155 -4.10 3.41 7.76
C GLY A 155 -4.99 2.26 8.23
N ILE A 156 -4.92 1.17 7.50
CA ILE A 156 -5.68 -0.05 7.75
C ILE A 156 -4.71 -1.21 8.02
N LEU A 157 -4.97 -1.94 9.10
CA LEU A 157 -4.34 -3.22 9.42
C LEU A 157 -5.29 -4.35 9.06
N ILE A 158 -4.96 -5.09 8.01
CA ILE A 158 -5.81 -6.15 7.46
C ILE A 158 -5.43 -7.47 8.12
N VAL A 159 -6.39 -8.07 8.82
CA VAL A 159 -6.29 -9.42 9.37
C VAL A 159 -6.70 -10.40 8.27
N PRO A 160 -5.79 -11.24 7.75
CA PRO A 160 -6.10 -12.19 6.69
C PRO A 160 -7.11 -13.25 7.17
N ALA A 161 -7.86 -13.82 6.23
CA ALA A 161 -9.16 -14.41 6.56
C ALA A 161 -9.09 -15.82 7.17
N LYS A 162 -8.21 -16.72 6.67
CA LYS A 162 -8.33 -18.14 7.06
C LYS A 162 -7.03 -18.95 7.12
N GLU A 163 -5.96 -18.60 6.42
CA GLU A 163 -4.75 -19.42 6.43
C GLU A 163 -3.53 -18.65 6.97
N PRO A 164 -2.80 -19.20 7.98
CA PRO A 164 -1.54 -18.63 8.43
C PRO A 164 -0.54 -18.39 7.29
N ARG A 165 -0.62 -19.21 6.22
CA ARG A 165 0.22 -19.11 5.02
C ARG A 165 -0.10 -17.93 4.12
N GLU A 166 -1.32 -17.38 4.17
CA GLU A 166 -1.71 -16.24 3.32
C GLU A 166 -0.79 -15.03 3.57
N PHE A 167 -0.51 -14.75 4.85
CA PHE A 167 0.44 -13.71 5.23
C PHE A 167 1.83 -13.97 4.67
N ASP A 168 2.33 -15.21 4.78
CA ASP A 168 3.69 -15.54 4.34
C ASP A 168 3.85 -15.38 2.83
N VAL A 169 2.86 -15.80 2.03
CA VAL A 169 2.85 -15.59 0.57
C VAL A 169 2.90 -14.09 0.24
N ILE A 170 2.08 -13.28 0.91
CA ILE A 170 2.06 -11.82 0.72
C ILE A 170 3.42 -11.22 1.13
N ALA A 171 3.95 -11.60 2.29
CA ALA A 171 5.21 -11.09 2.80
C ALA A 171 6.40 -11.45 1.89
N GLN A 172 6.44 -12.66 1.33
CA GLN A 172 7.46 -13.06 0.36
C GLN A 172 7.34 -12.28 -0.95
N LYS A 173 6.11 -12.08 -1.45
CA LYS A 173 5.88 -11.25 -2.64
C LYS A 173 6.36 -9.82 -2.41
N MET A 174 6.04 -9.22 -1.26
CA MET A 174 6.48 -7.86 -0.92
C MET A 174 8.00 -7.79 -0.70
N LYS A 175 8.62 -8.81 -0.11
CA LYS A 175 10.08 -8.95 0.01
C LYS A 175 10.78 -8.81 -1.36
N GLY A 176 10.22 -9.45 -2.40
CA GLY A 176 10.75 -9.38 -3.76
C GLY A 176 10.65 -8.00 -4.43
N SER A 177 9.81 -7.10 -3.93
CA SER A 177 9.66 -5.75 -4.48
C SER A 177 10.66 -4.73 -3.94
N PHE A 178 11.36 -5.04 -2.84
CA PHE A 178 12.36 -4.13 -2.29
C PHE A 178 13.58 -4.02 -3.19
N GLY A 179 14.02 -2.80 -3.41
CA GLY A 179 15.11 -2.48 -4.31
C GLY A 179 14.71 -2.32 -5.79
N GLU A 180 13.46 -2.64 -6.13
CA GLU A 180 12.91 -2.38 -7.47
C GLU A 180 12.54 -0.89 -7.62
N THR A 181 12.67 -0.40 -8.86
CA THR A 181 12.27 0.97 -9.19
C THR A 181 10.76 1.03 -9.31
N GLY A 182 10.12 1.82 -8.45
CA GLY A 182 8.68 2.05 -8.50
C GLY A 182 8.27 2.92 -9.68
N ARG A 183 6.98 3.28 -9.71
CA ARG A 183 6.43 4.13 -10.77
C ARG A 183 7.24 5.42 -10.94
N MET A 184 7.63 5.68 -12.19
CA MET A 184 8.30 6.91 -12.58
C MET A 184 7.26 8.01 -12.84
N SER A 185 7.65 9.26 -12.60
CA SER A 185 6.83 10.44 -12.86
C SER A 185 7.72 11.60 -13.30
N LEU A 186 7.19 12.50 -14.13
CA LEU A 186 7.93 13.69 -14.58
C LEU A 186 8.28 14.57 -13.37
N ALA A 187 9.55 14.95 -13.26
CA ALA A 187 10.07 15.64 -12.09
C ALA A 187 9.39 17.01 -11.87
N TYR A 188 9.15 17.76 -12.95
CA TYR A 188 8.49 19.07 -12.88
C TYR A 188 7.03 19.00 -12.42
N ARG A 189 6.37 17.83 -12.52
CA ARG A 189 4.99 17.63 -12.04
C ARG A 189 4.89 17.61 -10.51
N LYS A 190 6.01 17.46 -9.79
CA LYS A 190 6.07 17.47 -8.32
C LYS A 190 6.13 18.87 -7.70
N SER A 191 6.18 19.94 -8.49
CA SER A 191 6.13 21.34 -8.00
C SER A 191 4.80 21.73 -7.34
N GLY A 192 3.78 20.87 -7.36
CA GLY A 192 2.45 21.11 -6.78
C GLY A 192 2.05 20.07 -5.74
N GLY A 193 2.75 20.02 -4.62
CA GLY A 193 2.35 19.25 -3.43
C GLY A 193 2.43 17.73 -3.55
N SER A 194 2.80 17.06 -2.46
CA SER A 194 2.62 15.62 -2.32
C SER A 194 1.12 15.32 -2.25
N SER A 195 0.45 15.20 -3.40
CA SER A 195 -0.91 14.65 -3.49
C SER A 195 -0.91 13.12 -3.45
N GLY A 196 0.19 12.51 -2.97
CA GLY A 196 0.31 11.07 -2.84
C GLY A 196 -0.66 10.56 -1.78
N PHE A 197 -1.22 9.36 -2.01
CA PHE A 197 -1.98 8.66 -0.98
C PHE A 197 -1.08 8.47 0.26
N SER A 198 -1.37 9.22 1.33
CA SER A 198 -0.58 9.21 2.56
C SER A 198 -0.95 8.07 3.51
N GLY A 199 -2.04 7.35 3.25
CA GLY A 199 -2.44 6.21 4.07
C GLY A 199 -1.54 4.99 3.90
N GLY A 200 -1.64 4.04 4.83
CA GLY A 200 -1.00 2.73 4.73
C GLY A 200 -2.00 1.58 4.77
N TYR A 201 -1.89 0.65 3.84
CA TYR A 201 -2.61 -0.63 3.85
C TYR A 201 -1.61 -1.73 4.16
N ASN A 202 -1.67 -2.27 5.37
CA ASN A 202 -0.76 -3.32 5.81
C ASN A 202 -1.54 -4.57 6.17
N VAL A 203 -1.07 -5.73 5.72
CA VAL A 203 -1.51 -7.02 6.28
C VAL A 203 -0.70 -7.28 7.54
N ILE A 204 -1.34 -7.77 8.59
CA ILE A 204 -0.70 -8.12 9.86
C ILE A 204 -0.57 -9.64 10.01
N LYS A 205 0.57 -10.10 10.54
CA LYS A 205 0.83 -11.51 10.80
C LYS A 205 -0.19 -12.06 11.82
N PRO A 206 -0.88 -13.19 11.54
CA PRO A 206 -1.94 -13.71 12.42
C PRO A 206 -1.52 -13.91 13.89
N GLY A 207 -0.32 -14.44 14.14
CA GLY A 207 0.18 -14.64 15.51
C GLY A 207 0.39 -13.33 16.29
N LEU A 208 0.59 -12.20 15.60
CA LEU A 208 0.65 -10.89 16.24
C LEU A 208 -0.75 -10.34 16.53
N VAL A 209 -1.74 -10.63 15.69
CA VAL A 209 -3.15 -10.27 15.93
C VAL A 209 -3.66 -10.90 17.22
N VAL A 210 -3.40 -12.20 17.41
CA VAL A 210 -3.77 -12.94 18.64
C VAL A 210 -3.21 -12.25 19.89
N LYS A 211 -1.93 -11.85 19.85
CA LYS A 211 -1.28 -11.11 20.95
C LYS A 211 -1.91 -9.74 21.18
N LEU A 212 -2.16 -8.97 20.12
CA LEU A 212 -2.73 -7.62 20.23
C LEU A 212 -4.18 -7.62 20.73
N LEU A 213 -4.95 -8.66 20.40
CA LEU A 213 -6.34 -8.82 20.86
C LEU A 213 -6.45 -9.55 22.20
N GLY A 214 -5.33 -9.98 22.80
CA GLY A 214 -5.33 -10.73 24.06
C GLY A 214 -6.01 -12.10 23.97
N LEU A 215 -6.08 -12.67 22.77
CA LEU A 215 -6.69 -13.98 22.54
C LEU A 215 -5.71 -15.08 22.95
N LYS A 216 -6.20 -16.18 23.54
CA LYS A 216 -5.38 -17.37 23.77
C LYS A 216 -5.08 -18.03 22.42
N SER A 217 -3.81 -18.39 22.18
CA SER A 217 -3.48 -19.25 21.04
C SER A 217 -4.17 -20.59 21.24
N VAL A 218 -5.02 -21.00 20.29
CA VAL A 218 -5.57 -22.36 20.20
C VAL A 218 -4.58 -23.21 19.42
#